data_AF-A0A9P4LHL1-F1
#
_entry.id   AF-A0A9P4LHL1-F1
#
_cell.length_a   1.000
_cell.length_b   1.000
_cell.length_c   1.000
_cell.angle_alpha   90.00
_cell.angle_beta   90.00
_cell.angle_gamma   90.00
#
_symmetry.space_group_name_H-M   'P 1'
#
loop_
_entity.id
_entity.type
_entity.pdbx_description
1 polymer ?
#
loop_
_entity_poly.entity_id
_entity_poly.type
_entity_poly.pdbx_seq_one_letter_code
_entity_poly.pdbx_strand_id
1 'polypeptide(L)'
;MDTISHSVSNDRTPGLRSRISWSKKSTPIKSSNLFNKAKHSEEWHHSIDATAGVLHPSDPKFPSGYLRNHTDSYLKKKRNINQADTDIRLAILICSHDKRDIAIAACAYAMTAQSLRALLSADLNVMQGSYWGLK
;
A
#
# COMPACT_ATOMS: atom_id res chain seq x y z
N MET A 1 -70.05 16.73 7.50
CA MET A 1 -69.60 17.94 6.80
C MET A 1 -68.45 18.50 7.61
N ASP A 2 -67.22 18.02 7.34
CA ASP A 2 -66.22 18.62 6.43
C ASP A 2 -65.68 19.94 7.04
N THR A 3 -64.38 20.29 7.13
CA THR A 3 -63.26 20.09 6.21
C THR A 3 -61.93 20.55 6.90
N ILE A 4 -60.82 19.78 6.74
CA ILE A 4 -59.47 20.19 6.22
C ILE A 4 -58.69 21.30 6.97
N SER A 5 -57.59 21.02 7.69
CA SER A 5 -56.16 20.90 7.23
C SER A 5 -55.29 22.02 7.84
N HIS A 6 -53.95 22.06 7.91
CA HIS A 6 -52.83 21.27 7.37
C HIS A 6 -51.66 21.36 8.38
N SER A 7 -50.91 20.27 8.49
CA SER A 7 -49.60 20.17 9.15
C SER A 7 -48.51 20.88 8.35
N VAL A 8 -47.59 21.58 9.04
CA VAL A 8 -46.32 22.07 8.48
C VAL A 8 -45.18 21.18 8.97
N SER A 9 -44.46 20.62 8.00
CA SER A 9 -43.24 19.84 8.15
C SER A 9 -42.06 20.71 8.55
N ASN A 10 -41.13 20.18 9.35
CA ASN A 10 -39.70 20.44 9.22
C ASN A 10 -38.90 19.35 9.94
N ASP A 11 -38.31 18.47 9.14
CA ASP A 11 -37.19 17.59 9.49
C ASP A 11 -35.99 18.37 10.04
N ARG A 12 -35.37 17.88 11.10
CA ARG A 12 -33.93 18.00 11.36
C ARG A 12 -33.46 17.01 12.43
N THR A 13 -32.74 16.02 11.95
CA THR A 13 -32.08 14.91 12.65
C THR A 13 -30.99 15.40 13.62
N PRO A 14 -30.92 14.92 14.87
CA PRO A 14 -29.81 15.22 15.76
C PRO A 14 -28.60 14.32 15.48
N GLY A 15 -27.46 14.95 15.17
CA GLY A 15 -26.18 14.28 14.91
C GLY A 15 -25.59 13.59 16.14
N LEU A 16 -25.47 12.27 16.07
CA LEU A 16 -24.72 11.43 16.99
C LEU A 16 -23.21 11.62 16.79
N ARG A 17 -22.57 12.41 17.66
CA ARG A 17 -21.13 12.30 17.93
C ARG A 17 -20.91 11.25 19.01
N SER A 18 -20.75 9.99 18.61
CA SER A 18 -20.29 8.93 19.53
C SER A 18 -18.77 8.89 19.54
N ARG A 19 -18.18 9.35 20.65
CA ARG A 19 -16.76 9.15 21.00
C ARG A 19 -16.55 7.68 21.31
N ILE A 20 -15.83 6.96 20.46
CA ILE A 20 -15.48 5.56 20.72
C ILE A 20 -14.32 5.54 21.71
N SER A 21 -14.62 5.26 22.97
CA SER A 21 -13.65 4.98 24.02
C SER A 21 -13.05 3.59 23.82
N TRP A 22 -11.75 3.52 23.56
CA TRP A 22 -11.03 2.27 23.36
C TRP A 22 -10.71 1.61 24.70
N SER A 23 -11.68 0.90 25.27
CA SER A 23 -11.49 0.09 26.48
C SER A 23 -10.93 -1.28 26.11
N LYS A 24 -9.70 -1.55 26.55
CA LYS A 24 -8.93 -2.78 26.36
C LYS A 24 -9.69 -4.01 26.88
N LYS A 25 -10.00 -4.97 25.99
CA LYS A 25 -10.31 -6.36 26.33
C LYS A 25 -9.23 -7.24 25.73
N SER A 26 -8.38 -7.81 26.59
CA SER A 26 -7.35 -8.77 26.20
C SER A 26 -7.98 -10.14 25.95
N THR A 27 -8.27 -10.44 24.70
CA THR A 27 -8.48 -11.82 24.23
C THR A 27 -7.13 -12.44 23.90
N PRO A 28 -6.82 -13.68 24.30
CA PRO A 28 -5.57 -14.33 23.94
C PRO A 28 -5.58 -14.63 22.44
N ILE A 29 -4.80 -13.87 21.67
CA ILE A 29 -4.73 -13.98 20.22
C ILE A 29 -3.89 -15.21 19.87
N LYS A 30 -4.52 -16.19 19.23
CA LYS A 30 -3.88 -17.30 18.50
C LYS A 30 -3.04 -16.68 17.37
N SER A 31 -1.77 -16.38 17.65
CA SER A 31 -0.95 -15.44 16.88
C SER A 31 -0.04 -16.06 15.82
N SER A 32 -0.16 -17.36 15.52
CA SER A 32 0.85 -18.04 14.69
C SER A 32 0.85 -17.62 13.21
N ASN A 33 -0.29 -17.24 12.63
CA ASN A 33 -0.39 -16.96 11.18
C ASN A 33 -0.14 -15.49 10.79
N LEU A 34 -0.34 -14.55 11.70
CA LEU A 34 -0.09 -13.13 11.44
C LEU A 34 1.41 -12.78 11.62
N PHE A 35 2.09 -13.44 12.56
CA PHE A 35 3.52 -13.22 12.82
C PHE A 35 4.41 -13.65 11.65
N ASN A 36 4.06 -14.73 10.94
CA ASN A 36 4.83 -15.18 9.77
C ASN A 36 4.71 -14.21 8.57
N LYS A 37 3.58 -13.50 8.43
CA LYS A 37 3.40 -12.55 7.31
C LYS A 37 4.27 -11.32 7.47
N ALA A 38 4.36 -10.77 8.69
CA ALA A 38 5.26 -9.66 9.02
C ALA A 38 6.73 -10.06 8.81
N LYS A 39 7.11 -11.26 9.27
CA LYS A 39 8.49 -11.76 9.16
C LYS A 39 9.03 -11.76 7.73
N HIS A 40 8.21 -12.12 6.74
CA HIS A 40 8.67 -12.18 5.34
C HIS A 40 8.89 -10.79 4.73
N SER A 41 8.10 -9.79 5.15
CA SER A 41 8.26 -8.41 4.66
C SER A 41 9.51 -7.78 5.28
N GLU A 42 9.72 -7.95 6.59
CA GLU A 42 10.94 -7.50 7.28
C GLU A 42 12.20 -8.19 6.74
N GLU A 43 12.14 -9.51 6.48
CA GLU A 43 13.24 -10.24 5.86
C GLU A 43 13.59 -9.67 4.48
N TRP A 44 12.58 -9.30 3.69
CA TRP A 44 12.80 -8.67 2.39
C TRP A 44 13.43 -7.28 2.54
N HIS A 45 12.91 -6.44 3.45
CA HIS A 45 13.46 -5.11 3.76
C HIS A 45 14.94 -5.20 4.14
N HIS A 46 15.27 -6.06 5.09
CA HIS A 46 16.67 -6.29 5.49
C HIS A 46 17.53 -6.80 4.34
N SER A 47 16.99 -7.65 3.46
CA SER A 47 17.75 -8.21 2.33
C SER A 47 18.07 -7.16 1.27
N ILE A 48 17.11 -6.28 0.96
CA ILE A 48 17.33 -5.20 -0.01
C ILE A 48 18.26 -4.13 0.55
N ASP A 49 18.13 -3.79 1.85
CA ASP A 49 19.02 -2.84 2.52
C ASP A 49 20.45 -3.35 2.60
N ALA A 50 20.65 -4.63 2.98
CA ALA A 50 21.97 -5.23 3.03
C ALA A 50 22.64 -5.28 1.64
N THR A 51 21.83 -5.47 0.59
CA THR A 51 22.34 -5.57 -0.79
C THR A 51 22.66 -4.20 -1.37
N ALA A 52 21.78 -3.22 -1.17
CA ALA A 52 21.99 -1.86 -1.66
C ALA A 52 23.06 -1.12 -0.85
N GLY A 53 23.13 -1.36 0.46
CA GLY A 53 24.03 -0.69 1.38
C GLY A 53 23.81 0.82 1.39
N VAL A 54 24.78 1.55 0.86
CA VAL A 54 24.75 3.02 0.71
C VAL A 54 24.42 3.47 -0.72
N LEU A 55 24.28 2.53 -1.66
CA LEU A 55 24.03 2.83 -3.06
C LEU A 55 22.55 3.10 -3.30
N HIS A 56 22.30 4.11 -4.13
CA HIS A 56 20.99 4.52 -4.58
C HIS A 56 20.80 4.18 -6.07
N PRO A 57 19.56 4.13 -6.58
CA PRO A 57 19.29 3.77 -7.97
C PRO A 57 19.98 4.68 -9.01
N SER A 58 20.38 5.89 -8.63
CA SER A 58 21.16 6.81 -9.48
C SER A 58 22.63 6.41 -9.65
N ASP A 59 23.15 5.53 -8.79
CA ASP A 59 24.56 5.14 -8.82
C ASP A 59 24.84 4.12 -9.93
N PRO A 60 25.93 4.28 -10.71
CA PRO A 60 26.27 3.36 -11.80
C PRO A 60 26.50 1.91 -11.35
N LYS A 61 26.87 1.71 -10.08
CA LYS A 61 27.17 0.40 -9.49
C LYS A 61 25.98 -0.18 -8.72
N PHE A 62 24.79 0.41 -8.86
CA PHE A 62 23.62 -0.03 -8.10
C PHE A 62 23.26 -1.49 -8.43
N PRO A 63 23.13 -2.37 -7.41
CA PRO A 63 22.99 -3.81 -7.59
C PRO A 63 21.57 -4.24 -7.96
N SER A 64 20.98 -3.62 -9.00
CA SER A 64 19.58 -3.83 -9.40
C SER A 64 19.23 -5.30 -9.62
N GLY A 65 20.09 -6.08 -10.28
CA GLY A 65 19.86 -7.50 -10.51
C GLY A 65 19.71 -8.33 -9.23
N TYR A 66 20.52 -8.05 -8.20
CA TYR A 66 20.43 -8.75 -6.92
C TYR A 66 19.16 -8.38 -6.14
N LEU A 67 18.74 -7.11 -6.21
CA LEU A 67 17.49 -6.66 -5.59
C LEU A 67 16.25 -7.32 -6.23
N ARG A 68 16.28 -7.54 -7.55
CA ARG A 68 15.23 -8.30 -8.24
C ARG A 68 15.16 -9.73 -7.72
N ASN A 69 16.29 -10.40 -7.53
CA ASN A 69 16.31 -11.77 -7.00
C ASN A 69 15.67 -11.88 -5.60
N HIS A 70 15.88 -10.89 -4.72
CA HIS A 70 15.21 -10.84 -3.42
C HIS A 70 13.70 -10.69 -3.55
N THR A 71 13.26 -9.85 -4.48
CA THR A 71 11.84 -9.63 -4.79
C THR A 71 11.18 -10.88 -5.38
N ASP A 72 11.84 -11.54 -6.33
CA ASP A 72 11.37 -12.83 -6.88
C ASP A 72 11.24 -13.89 -5.78
N SER A 73 12.23 -13.96 -4.88
CA SER A 73 12.20 -14.89 -3.76
C SER A 73 11.06 -14.59 -2.79
N TYR A 74 10.78 -13.31 -2.52
CA TYR A 74 9.63 -12.88 -1.73
C TYR A 74 8.32 -13.30 -2.40
N LEU A 75 8.15 -13.04 -3.70
CA LEU A 75 6.93 -13.37 -4.44
C LEU A 75 6.70 -14.89 -4.53
N LYS A 76 7.76 -15.67 -4.78
CA LYS A 76 7.71 -17.15 -4.80
C LYS A 76 7.20 -17.73 -3.47
N LYS A 77 7.57 -17.13 -2.33
CA LYS A 77 7.09 -17.54 -1.01
C LYS A 77 5.57 -17.32 -0.84
N LYS A 78 4.91 -16.49 -1.68
CA LYS A 78 3.51 -16.09 -1.51
C LYS A 78 2.48 -16.90 -2.32
N ARG A 79 2.89 -17.95 -3.06
CA ARG A 79 2.09 -18.96 -3.82
C ARG A 79 0.66 -18.54 -4.23
N ASN A 80 0.36 -18.62 -5.54
CA ASN A 80 -0.96 -18.33 -6.14
C ASN A 80 -1.43 -16.88 -5.95
N ILE A 81 -0.60 -15.92 -6.34
CA ILE A 81 -0.99 -14.51 -6.43
C ILE A 81 -1.20 -14.13 -7.88
N ASN A 82 -2.27 -13.39 -8.17
CA ASN A 82 -2.48 -12.79 -9.49
C ASN A 82 -1.67 -11.48 -9.61
N GLN A 83 -1.67 -10.85 -10.79
CA GLN A 83 -0.92 -9.61 -11.00
C GLN A 83 -1.44 -8.44 -10.14
N ALA A 84 -2.76 -8.31 -9.96
CA ALA A 84 -3.34 -7.25 -9.14
C ALA A 84 -2.94 -7.39 -7.65
N ASP A 85 -2.96 -8.61 -7.14
CA ASP A 85 -2.49 -8.93 -5.79
C ASP A 85 -0.99 -8.67 -5.65
N THR A 86 -0.21 -8.96 -6.69
CA THR A 86 1.23 -8.68 -6.75
C THR A 86 1.47 -7.18 -6.64
N ASP A 87 0.80 -6.38 -7.47
CA ASP A 87 0.90 -4.93 -7.46
C ASP A 87 0.53 -4.33 -6.09
N ILE A 88 -0.59 -4.77 -5.49
CA ILE A 88 -1.02 -4.30 -4.16
C ILE A 88 0.02 -4.66 -3.10
N ARG A 89 0.54 -5.90 -3.11
CA ARG A 89 1.52 -6.35 -2.12
C ARG A 89 2.83 -5.59 -2.25
N LEU A 90 3.33 -5.43 -3.47
CA LEU A 90 4.56 -4.69 -3.71
C LEU A 90 4.39 -3.21 -3.36
N ALA A 91 3.23 -2.60 -3.64
CA ALA A 91 2.94 -1.23 -3.22
C ALA A 91 2.97 -1.08 -1.69
N ILE A 92 2.33 -2.00 -0.95
CA ILE A 92 2.38 -1.99 0.53
C ILE A 92 3.82 -2.16 1.02
N LEU A 93 4.58 -3.07 0.40
CA LEU A 93 5.96 -3.34 0.76
C LEU A 93 6.82 -2.08 0.56
N ILE A 94 6.74 -1.44 -0.61
CA ILE A 94 7.43 -0.18 -0.92
C ILE A 94 7.06 0.93 0.07
N CYS A 95 5.76 1.13 0.33
CA CYS A 95 5.29 2.20 1.23
C CYS A 95 5.77 2.03 2.67
N SER A 96 6.06 0.80 3.08
CA SER A 96 6.58 0.46 4.41
C SER A 96 8.11 0.52 4.53
N HIS A 97 8.83 0.75 3.43
CA HIS A 97 10.30 0.82 3.43
C HIS A 97 10.78 2.25 3.63
N ASP A 98 11.81 2.44 4.45
CA ASP A 98 12.36 3.77 4.76
C ASP A 98 13.01 4.41 3.51
N LYS A 99 13.80 3.63 2.77
CA LYS A 99 14.43 4.07 1.52
C LYS A 99 13.58 3.67 0.31
N ARG A 100 12.53 4.44 0.05
CA ARG A 100 11.52 4.08 -0.96
C ARG A 100 12.08 3.93 -2.36
N ASP A 101 13.06 4.73 -2.74
CA ASP A 101 13.73 4.68 -4.03
C ASP A 101 14.39 3.31 -4.29
N ILE A 102 15.06 2.74 -3.29
CA ILE A 102 15.66 1.39 -3.36
C ILE A 102 14.56 0.34 -3.51
N ALA A 103 13.49 0.44 -2.72
CA ALA A 103 12.36 -0.49 -2.79
C ALA A 103 11.63 -0.41 -4.15
N ILE A 104 11.43 0.79 -4.69
CA ILE A 104 10.86 1.01 -6.03
C ILE A 104 11.75 0.37 -7.08
N ALA A 105 13.08 0.60 -7.03
CA ALA A 105 14.01 0.00 -7.99
C ALA A 105 14.03 -1.53 -7.92
N ALA A 106 13.86 -2.10 -6.72
CA ALA A 106 13.74 -3.53 -6.52
C ALA A 106 12.44 -4.09 -7.11
N CYS A 107 11.31 -3.41 -6.96
CA CYS A 107 9.99 -3.94 -7.30
C CYS A 107 9.46 -3.55 -8.70
N ALA A 108 9.98 -2.48 -9.31
CA ALA A 108 9.40 -1.87 -10.51
C ALA A 108 9.24 -2.84 -11.68
N TYR A 109 10.12 -3.84 -11.82
CA TYR A 109 10.05 -4.82 -12.91
C TYR A 109 8.86 -5.81 -12.77
N ALA A 110 8.38 -6.02 -11.55
CA ALA A 110 7.32 -6.99 -11.23
C ALA A 110 5.93 -6.32 -11.10
N MET A 111 5.88 -4.99 -11.12
CA MET A 111 4.64 -4.22 -11.06
C MET A 111 4.13 -3.88 -12.46
N THR A 112 2.82 -3.71 -12.60
CA THR A 112 2.28 -3.10 -13.82
C THR A 112 2.63 -1.61 -13.91
N ALA A 113 2.75 -1.10 -15.14
CA ALA A 113 3.03 0.31 -15.38
C ALA A 113 1.93 1.24 -14.83
N GLN A 114 0.67 0.77 -14.75
CA GLN A 114 -0.42 1.54 -14.15
C GLN A 114 -0.22 1.70 -12.64
N SER A 115 0.03 0.59 -11.94
CA SER A 115 0.25 0.60 -10.49
C SER A 115 1.51 1.38 -10.09
N LEU A 116 2.59 1.25 -10.88
CA LEU A 116 3.81 2.02 -10.64
C LEU A 116 3.60 3.53 -10.82
N ARG A 117 2.87 3.95 -11.87
CA ARG A 117 2.51 5.37 -12.05
C ARG A 117 1.62 5.89 -10.93
N ALA A 118 0.64 5.11 -10.48
CA ALA A 118 -0.22 5.49 -9.36
C ALA A 118 0.61 5.73 -8.09
N LEU A 119 1.53 4.80 -7.77
CA LEU A 119 2.45 4.91 -6.63
C LEU A 119 3.33 6.15 -6.74
N LEU A 120 3.98 6.37 -7.89
CA LEU A 120 4.85 7.53 -8.10
C LEU A 120 4.08 8.86 -8.10
N SER A 121 2.85 8.89 -8.61
CA SER A 121 2.02 10.10 -8.58
C SER A 121 1.63 10.50 -7.16
N ALA A 122 1.37 9.52 -6.29
CA ALA A 122 1.10 9.76 -4.88
C ALA A 122 2.35 10.28 -4.15
N ASP A 123 3.53 9.73 -4.45
CA ASP A 123 4.78 10.09 -3.77
C ASP A 123 5.36 11.44 -4.23
N LEU A 124 5.24 11.77 -5.52
CA LEU A 124 5.76 13.02 -6.07
C LEU A 124 4.80 14.20 -5.92
N ASN A 125 3.59 13.97 -5.39
CA ASN A 125 2.50 14.93 -5.33
C ASN A 125 2.21 15.59 -6.70
N VAL A 126 2.56 14.89 -7.77
CA VAL A 126 2.30 15.31 -9.14
C VAL A 126 0.85 14.95 -9.39
N MET A 127 0.00 15.97 -9.39
CA MET A 127 -1.39 15.85 -9.84
C MET A 127 -1.35 15.09 -11.16
N GLN A 128 -2.08 13.96 -11.26
CA GLN A 128 -2.15 13.21 -12.50
C GLN A 128 -2.63 14.17 -13.58
N GLY A 129 -1.68 14.69 -14.37
CA GLY A 129 -1.95 15.65 -15.40
C GLY A 129 -2.95 14.98 -16.33
N SER A 130 -4.16 15.54 -16.37
CA SER A 130 -5.16 15.18 -17.35
C SER A 130 -4.44 15.09 -18.69
N TYR A 131 -4.54 13.92 -19.33
CA TYR A 131 -3.95 13.62 -20.62
C TYR A 131 -4.15 14.82 -21.55
N TRP A 132 -3.14 15.68 -21.71
CA TRP A 132 -3.21 16.84 -22.60
C TRP A 132 -3.02 16.34 -24.04
N GLY A 133 -4.05 15.68 -24.57
CA GLY A 133 -4.31 15.61 -26.01
C GLY A 133 -3.27 14.90 -26.88
N LEU A 134 -2.86 13.69 -26.55
CA LEU A 134 -2.34 12.78 -27.58
C LEU A 134 -3.52 12.05 -28.21
N LYS A 135 -3.81 12.45 -29.46
CA LYS A 135 -4.79 11.87 -30.37
C LYS A 135 -4.08 10.94 -31.34
#